data_AF-A0A0F7JYE8-F1
#
_entry.id   AF-A0A0F7JYE8-F1
#
_cell.length_a   1.000
_cell.length_b   1.000
_cell.length_c   1.000
_cell.angle_alpha   90.00
_cell.angle_beta   90.00
_cell.angle_gamma   90.00
#
_symmetry.space_group_name_H-M   'P 1'
#
loop_
_entity.id
_entity.type
_entity.pdbx_description
1 polymer ?
#
loop_
_entity_poly.entity_id
_entity_poly.type
_entity_poly.pdbx_seq_one_letter_code
_entity_poly.pdbx_strand_id
1 'polypeptide(L)'
;MSWREILGVTSSTEAPYTHNSQNAQKTAELGNCADIANSAYRNSEQQSSKLLESLSDACRGLDITPTEVKEALAPEDIEDWHAGTISVETMATFAHSLVQRREMKQGKRPDHYTEQANCQHCGPIWSWFSGEVLGCPWCWNRTADKPIPRPCSVRCSDCIHFERIDHPHLGHCAKGEPEAISGLWDTDRHYCERFLPSPQQANNN
;
A
#
# COMPACT_ATOMS: atom_id res chain seq x y z
N MET A 1 -3.27 1.03 -8.89
CA MET A 1 -3.91 0.00 -8.06
C MET A 1 -5.33 0.45 -7.85
N SER A 2 -6.29 -0.36 -8.26
CA SER A 2 -7.72 -0.01 -8.17
C SER A 2 -8.17 0.04 -6.71
N TRP A 3 -9.21 0.81 -6.39
CA TRP A 3 -9.87 0.77 -5.07
C TRP A 3 -10.24 -0.65 -4.66
N ARG A 4 -10.58 -1.52 -5.63
CA ARG A 4 -10.94 -2.93 -5.41
C ARG A 4 -9.75 -3.74 -4.87
N GLU A 5 -8.56 -3.49 -5.40
CA GLU A 5 -7.33 -4.14 -4.95
C GLU A 5 -6.94 -3.66 -3.55
N ILE A 6 -7.15 -2.38 -3.25
CA ILE A 6 -6.79 -1.78 -1.96
C ILE A 6 -7.77 -2.18 -0.86
N LEU A 7 -9.06 -2.28 -1.17
CA LEU A 7 -10.10 -2.66 -0.22
C LEU A 7 -10.36 -4.18 -0.17
N GLY A 8 -9.66 -4.97 -0.99
CA GLY A 8 -9.83 -6.42 -1.05
C GLY A 8 -11.20 -6.87 -1.59
N VAL A 9 -11.88 -6.02 -2.37
CA VAL A 9 -13.17 -6.34 -2.98
C VAL A 9 -12.90 -7.13 -4.27
N THR A 10 -13.08 -8.45 -4.21
CA THR A 10 -12.97 -9.30 -5.40
C THR A 10 -14.09 -8.96 -6.37
N SER A 11 -13.74 -8.58 -7.61
CA SER A 11 -14.70 -8.45 -8.70
C SER A 11 -15.37 -9.81 -8.95
N SER A 12 -16.66 -9.93 -8.65
CA SER A 12 -17.44 -11.08 -9.11
C SER A 12 -17.33 -11.16 -10.63
N THR A 13 -17.01 -12.36 -11.11
CA THR A 13 -16.83 -12.70 -12.52
C THR A 13 -18.15 -12.53 -13.26
N GLU A 14 -18.31 -11.43 -14.02
CA GLU A 14 -19.34 -11.34 -15.06
C GLU A 14 -18.71 -11.53 -16.45
N ALA A 15 -19.41 -12.34 -17.24
CA ALA A 15 -18.96 -12.98 -18.46
C ALA A 15 -18.66 -12.01 -19.62
N PRO A 16 -17.81 -12.40 -20.59
CA PRO A 16 -17.46 -11.55 -21.72
C PRO A 16 -18.68 -11.37 -22.65
N TYR A 17 -19.12 -10.12 -22.79
CA TYR A 17 -20.12 -9.74 -23.78
C TYR A 17 -19.58 -9.97 -25.20
N THR A 18 -20.29 -10.80 -25.96
CA THR A 18 -20.09 -10.98 -27.40
C THR A 18 -20.52 -9.73 -28.16
N HIS A 19 -19.57 -9.06 -28.78
CA HIS A 19 -19.78 -7.92 -29.68
C HIS A 19 -20.41 -8.40 -31.00
N ASN A 20 -21.67 -8.03 -31.26
CA ASN A 20 -22.36 -8.31 -32.50
C ASN A 20 -22.51 -7.01 -33.30
N SER A 21 -21.83 -6.90 -34.44
CA SER A 21 -21.84 -5.73 -35.32
C SER A 21 -22.74 -5.99 -36.52
N GLN A 22 -23.93 -5.39 -36.61
CA GLN A 22 -24.59 -5.15 -37.90
C GLN A 22 -25.49 -3.90 -37.92
N ASN A 23 -25.34 -3.18 -39.04
CA ASN A 23 -26.29 -2.32 -39.77
C ASN A 23 -26.54 -0.85 -39.37
N ALA A 24 -25.80 0.00 -40.09
CA ALA A 24 -26.24 1.05 -41.01
C ALA A 24 -27.63 1.69 -40.83
N GLN A 25 -27.63 3.01 -40.60
CA GLN A 25 -28.53 3.92 -41.31
C GLN A 25 -27.84 5.26 -41.60
N LYS A 26 -27.90 5.64 -42.88
CA LYS A 26 -27.41 6.87 -43.49
C LYS A 26 -28.53 7.92 -43.35
N THR A 27 -28.21 9.07 -42.78
CA THR A 27 -29.01 10.29 -42.95
C THR A 27 -28.06 11.45 -43.17
N ALA A 28 -28.30 12.18 -44.25
CA ALA A 28 -27.52 13.34 -44.67
C ALA A 28 -28.24 14.63 -44.27
N GLU A 29 -27.44 15.70 -44.19
CA GLU A 29 -27.80 17.14 -44.14
C GLU A 29 -28.22 17.68 -42.75
N LEU A 30 -27.85 18.88 -42.30
CA LEU A 30 -27.01 19.99 -42.77
C LEU A 30 -27.02 20.99 -41.59
N GLY A 31 -25.87 21.58 -41.23
CA GLY A 31 -25.82 22.84 -40.46
C GLY A 31 -25.26 22.76 -39.03
N ASN A 32 -24.21 23.56 -38.80
CA ASN A 32 -23.62 23.98 -37.51
C ASN A 32 -22.65 23.01 -36.79
N CYS A 33 -21.44 22.90 -37.34
CA CYS A 33 -20.28 22.22 -36.72
C CYS A 33 -19.29 23.18 -36.02
N ALA A 34 -19.76 24.20 -35.30
CA ALA A 34 -18.88 25.11 -34.54
C ALA A 34 -19.03 25.04 -33.00
N ASP A 35 -20.12 24.47 -32.47
CA ASP A 35 -20.43 24.53 -31.02
C ASP A 35 -20.22 23.23 -30.23
N ILE A 36 -19.88 22.12 -30.89
CA ILE A 36 -19.79 20.79 -30.25
C ILE A 36 -18.49 20.65 -29.42
N ALA A 37 -17.42 21.36 -29.77
CA ALA A 37 -16.17 21.29 -29.03
C ALA A 37 -16.26 21.93 -27.63
N ASN A 38 -17.08 22.97 -27.48
CA ASN A 38 -17.21 23.71 -26.21
C ASN A 38 -18.06 22.97 -25.17
N SER A 39 -19.00 22.11 -25.59
CA SER A 39 -19.90 21.40 -24.66
C SER A 39 -19.24 20.20 -23.98
N ALA A 40 -18.40 19.45 -24.70
CA ALA A 40 -17.65 18.33 -24.14
C ALA A 40 -16.63 18.78 -23.07
N TYR A 41 -15.98 19.93 -23.29
CA TYR A 41 -15.02 20.50 -22.35
C TYR A 41 -15.67 20.94 -21.02
N ARG A 42 -16.80 21.66 -21.08
CA ARG A 42 -17.53 22.08 -19.87
C ARG A 42 -18.03 20.91 -19.03
N ASN A 43 -18.43 19.81 -19.65
CA ASN A 43 -18.88 18.61 -18.94
C ASN A 43 -17.72 17.94 -18.17
N SER A 44 -16.50 17.93 -18.74
CA SER A 44 -15.31 17.35 -18.09
C SER A 44 -14.87 18.17 -16.87
N GLU A 45 -14.81 19.51 -16.97
CA GLU A 45 -14.48 20.37 -15.83
C GLU A 45 -15.51 20.27 -14.69
N GLN A 46 -16.80 20.21 -15.05
CA GLN A 46 -17.87 20.06 -14.08
C GLN A 46 -17.83 18.70 -13.37
N GLN A 47 -17.54 17.63 -14.10
CA GLN A 47 -17.36 16.29 -13.54
C GLN A 47 -16.15 16.23 -12.59
N SER A 48 -15.02 16.80 -13.00
CA SER A 48 -13.83 16.89 -12.15
C SER A 48 -14.11 17.69 -10.87
N SER A 49 -14.89 18.76 -10.96
CA SER A 49 -15.27 19.58 -9.79
C SER A 49 -16.15 18.80 -8.81
N LYS A 50 -17.15 18.06 -9.30
CA LYS A 50 -18.01 17.21 -8.45
C LYS A 50 -17.25 16.07 -7.78
N LEU A 51 -16.29 15.47 -8.49
CA LEU A 51 -15.43 14.44 -7.91
C LEU A 51 -14.59 15.02 -6.77
N LEU A 52 -13.95 16.17 -7.00
CA LEU A 52 -13.14 16.83 -5.97
C LEU A 52 -13.96 17.25 -4.75
N GLU A 53 -15.19 17.70 -4.93
CA GLU A 53 -16.11 18.00 -3.83
C GLU A 53 -16.41 16.74 -3.00
N SER A 54 -16.74 15.64 -3.67
CA SER A 54 -17.03 14.36 -3.00
C SER A 54 -15.79 13.78 -2.29
N LEU A 55 -14.61 13.93 -2.91
CA LEU A 55 -13.34 13.56 -2.29
C LEU A 55 -13.00 14.47 -1.11
N SER A 56 -13.38 15.75 -1.14
CA SER A 56 -13.20 16.66 -0.01
C SER A 56 -13.98 16.19 1.21
N ASP A 57 -15.19 15.66 1.02
CA ASP A 57 -15.94 15.06 2.12
C ASP A 57 -15.30 13.76 2.60
N ALA A 58 -14.84 12.90 1.68
CA ALA A 58 -14.17 11.64 2.00
C ALA A 58 -12.83 11.84 2.76
N CYS A 59 -12.11 12.95 2.52
CA CYS A 59 -10.83 13.25 3.16
C CYS A 59 -10.97 14.00 4.51
N ARG A 60 -12.20 14.28 4.96
CA ARG A 60 -12.42 15.12 6.14
C ARG A 60 -11.75 14.54 7.40
N GLY A 61 -10.83 15.30 7.99
CA GLY A 61 -10.10 14.90 9.20
C GLY A 61 -8.89 14.00 8.95
N LEU A 62 -8.54 13.75 7.69
CA LEU A 62 -7.38 12.95 7.29
C LEU A 62 -6.21 13.83 6.85
N ASP A 63 -4.98 13.34 7.06
CA ASP A 63 -3.76 13.96 6.55
C ASP A 63 -3.49 13.56 5.09
N ILE A 64 -4.48 13.81 4.22
CA ILE A 64 -4.43 13.61 2.77
C ILE A 64 -5.37 14.60 2.07
N THR A 65 -4.94 15.10 0.92
CA THR A 65 -5.74 16.04 0.13
C THR A 65 -6.65 15.32 -0.88
N PRO A 66 -7.78 15.92 -1.28
CA PRO A 66 -8.65 15.36 -2.33
C PRO A 66 -7.93 15.13 -3.65
N THR A 67 -6.98 16.00 -3.99
CA THR A 67 -6.15 15.87 -5.19
C THR A 67 -5.26 14.63 -5.12
N GLU A 68 -4.61 14.37 -3.99
CA GLU A 68 -3.78 13.16 -3.82
C GLU A 68 -4.62 11.88 -3.89
N VAL A 69 -5.85 11.88 -3.36
CA VAL A 69 -6.76 10.74 -3.49
C VAL A 69 -7.18 10.56 -4.96
N LYS A 70 -7.52 11.65 -5.66
CA LYS A 70 -7.83 11.62 -7.09
C LYS A 70 -6.69 11.05 -7.93
N GLU A 71 -5.46 11.45 -7.66
CA GLU A 71 -4.25 10.95 -8.34
C GLU A 71 -3.97 9.47 -8.08
N ALA A 72 -4.48 8.94 -6.96
CA ALA A 72 -4.35 7.53 -6.61
C ALA A 72 -5.45 6.64 -7.19
N LEU A 73 -6.61 7.21 -7.56
CA LEU A 73 -7.69 6.48 -8.22
C LEU A 73 -7.29 6.09 -9.65
N ALA A 74 -7.63 4.87 -10.04
CA ALA A 74 -7.51 4.45 -11.43
C ALA A 74 -8.63 5.10 -12.28
N PRO A 75 -8.45 5.27 -13.60
CA PRO A 75 -9.51 5.80 -14.46
C PRO A 75 -10.84 5.04 -14.33
N GLU A 76 -10.76 3.71 -14.18
CA GLU A 76 -11.94 2.84 -14.03
C GLU A 76 -12.65 3.09 -12.68
N ASP A 77 -11.89 3.46 -11.64
CA ASP A 77 -12.45 3.83 -10.34
C ASP A 77 -13.25 5.13 -10.44
N ILE A 78 -12.79 6.08 -11.26
CA ILE A 78 -13.50 7.34 -11.51
C ILE A 78 -14.79 7.08 -12.29
N GLU A 79 -14.75 6.18 -13.27
CA GLU A 79 -15.94 5.75 -14.02
C GLU A 79 -16.96 5.04 -13.12
N ASP A 80 -16.50 4.13 -12.26
CA ASP A 80 -17.33 3.44 -11.27
C ASP A 80 -18.00 4.44 -10.30
N TRP A 81 -17.30 5.50 -9.89
CA TRP A 81 -17.90 6.57 -9.09
C TRP A 81 -18.97 7.34 -9.87
N HIS A 82 -18.71 7.68 -11.14
CA HIS A 82 -19.70 8.35 -11.99
C HIS A 82 -20.96 7.51 -12.21
N ALA A 83 -20.82 6.19 -12.29
CA ALA A 83 -21.94 5.24 -12.39
C ALA A 83 -22.69 5.05 -11.07
N GLY A 84 -22.18 5.60 -9.95
CA GLY A 84 -22.74 5.40 -8.62
C GLY A 84 -22.41 4.05 -8.00
N THR A 85 -21.50 3.28 -8.60
CA THR A 85 -21.01 1.99 -8.10
C THR A 85 -20.14 2.16 -6.85
N ILE A 86 -19.39 3.27 -6.77
CA ILE A 86 -18.60 3.65 -5.61
C ILE A 86 -19.34 4.72 -4.80
N SER A 87 -19.67 4.41 -3.56
CA SER A 87 -20.24 5.37 -2.62
C SER A 87 -19.16 6.31 -2.04
N VAL A 88 -19.61 7.41 -1.45
CA VAL A 88 -18.71 8.33 -0.70
C VAL A 88 -18.05 7.62 0.48
N GLU A 89 -18.72 6.65 1.12
CA GLU A 89 -18.16 5.83 2.20
C GLU A 89 -17.02 4.93 1.70
N THR A 90 -17.17 4.34 0.50
CA THR A 90 -16.08 3.58 -0.14
C THR A 90 -14.89 4.48 -0.45
N MET A 91 -15.13 5.72 -0.93
CA MET A 91 -14.06 6.70 -1.14
C MET A 91 -13.37 7.11 0.16
N ALA A 92 -14.11 7.28 1.26
CA ALA A 92 -13.54 7.57 2.57
C ALA A 92 -12.65 6.42 3.06
N THR A 93 -13.12 5.18 2.92
CA THR A 93 -12.34 3.98 3.27
C THR A 93 -11.06 3.88 2.44
N PHE A 94 -11.13 4.21 1.15
CA PHE A 94 -9.97 4.30 0.28
C PHE A 94 -8.98 5.39 0.73
N ALA A 95 -9.46 6.59 1.05
CA ALA A 95 -8.63 7.68 1.57
C ALA A 95 -7.91 7.28 2.88
N HIS A 96 -8.61 6.65 3.82
CA HIS A 96 -8.01 6.08 5.03
C HIS A 96 -6.91 5.07 4.72
N SER A 97 -7.15 4.18 3.75
CA SER A 97 -6.17 3.16 3.33
C SER A 97 -4.91 3.79 2.72
N LEU A 98 -5.03 4.92 2.02
CA LEU A 98 -3.89 5.68 1.49
C LEU A 98 -3.06 6.32 2.60
N VAL A 99 -3.71 6.93 3.60
CA VAL A 99 -3.04 7.50 4.79
C VAL A 99 -2.27 6.40 5.53
N GLN A 100 -2.94 5.28 5.84
CA GLN A 100 -2.31 4.14 6.50
C GLN A 100 -1.12 3.60 5.70
N ARG A 101 -1.25 3.51 4.37
CA ARG A 101 -0.14 3.09 3.51
C ARG A 101 1.03 4.07 3.54
N ARG A 102 0.78 5.37 3.63
CA ARG A 102 1.82 6.40 3.80
C ARG A 102 2.55 6.23 5.12
N GLU A 103 1.84 6.00 6.22
CA GLU A 103 2.41 5.73 7.53
C GLU A 103 3.30 4.47 7.51
N MET A 104 2.79 3.37 6.95
CA MET A 104 3.57 2.13 6.83
C MET A 104 4.83 2.32 5.98
N LYS A 105 4.76 3.08 4.89
CA LYS A 105 5.94 3.46 4.07
C LYS A 105 6.97 4.28 4.84
N GLN A 106 6.58 4.94 5.92
CA GLN A 106 7.47 5.67 6.83
C GLN A 106 7.97 4.80 7.99
N GLY A 107 7.60 3.52 8.04
CA GLY A 107 7.96 2.61 9.13
C GLY A 107 7.09 2.78 10.38
N LYS A 108 5.97 3.51 10.29
CA LYS A 108 5.03 3.65 11.40
C LYS A 108 4.09 2.44 11.47
N ARG A 109 3.71 2.07 12.69
CA ARG A 109 2.73 1.03 12.98
C ARG A 109 1.33 1.66 13.02
N PRO A 110 0.37 1.20 12.19
CA PRO A 110 -1.04 1.57 12.35
C PRO A 110 -1.59 1.14 13.71
N ASP A 111 -2.47 1.94 14.32
CA ASP A 111 -2.95 1.69 15.70
C ASP A 111 -3.68 0.36 15.87
N HIS A 112 -4.38 -0.11 14.84
CA HIS A 112 -5.13 -1.37 14.87
C HIS A 112 -4.26 -2.61 14.60
N TYR A 113 -2.96 -2.46 14.34
CA TYR A 113 -2.04 -3.59 14.22
C TYR A 113 -1.50 -3.94 15.61
N THR A 114 -2.29 -4.72 16.35
CA THR A 114 -2.04 -5.05 17.76
C THR A 114 -1.44 -6.43 17.97
N GLU A 115 -1.40 -7.26 16.94
CA GLU A 115 -0.93 -8.65 17.03
C GLU A 115 0.51 -8.78 16.49
N GLN A 116 1.21 -9.81 16.95
CA GLN A 116 2.49 -10.22 16.39
C GLN A 116 2.29 -11.33 15.35
N ALA A 117 2.84 -11.13 14.15
CA ALA A 117 2.99 -12.15 13.12
C ALA A 117 4.46 -12.29 12.71
N ASN A 118 4.78 -13.36 12.00
CA ASN A 118 6.08 -13.59 11.40
C ASN A 118 5.94 -13.59 9.88
N CYS A 119 6.72 -12.74 9.22
CA CYS A 119 6.82 -12.72 7.77
C CYS A 119 8.07 -13.48 7.31
N GLN A 120 7.93 -14.37 6.33
CA GLN A 120 9.04 -15.18 5.80
C GLN A 120 10.24 -14.34 5.30
N HIS A 121 10.03 -13.07 4.98
CA HIS A 121 11.08 -12.20 4.46
C HIS A 121 11.49 -11.07 5.40
N CYS A 122 10.64 -10.69 6.36
CA CYS A 122 10.90 -9.56 7.25
C CYS A 122 11.12 -10.01 8.70
N GLY A 123 10.80 -11.25 9.06
CA GLY A 123 10.78 -11.73 10.43
C GLY A 123 9.57 -11.21 11.22
N PRO A 124 9.69 -10.99 12.54
CA PRO A 124 8.59 -10.53 13.38
C PRO A 124 8.09 -9.15 12.98
N ILE A 125 6.78 -9.01 12.79
CA ILE A 125 6.09 -7.78 12.37
C ILE A 125 4.77 -7.60 13.12
N TRP A 126 4.32 -6.35 13.22
CA TRP A 126 2.98 -6.02 13.73
C TRP A 126 1.91 -6.41 12.70
N SER A 127 0.76 -6.90 13.12
CA SER A 127 -0.34 -7.28 12.23
C SER A 127 -1.67 -7.12 12.94
N TRP A 128 -2.79 -7.24 12.21
CA TRP A 128 -4.12 -7.35 12.80
C TRP A 128 -4.49 -8.81 13.15
N PHE A 129 -3.59 -9.76 12.89
CA PHE A 129 -3.73 -11.17 13.20
C PHE A 129 -2.38 -11.81 13.52
N SER A 130 -2.38 -12.90 14.28
CA SER A 130 -1.19 -13.68 14.59
C SER A 130 -0.93 -14.79 13.56
N GLY A 131 0.33 -15.20 13.38
CA GLY A 131 0.70 -16.38 12.58
C GLY A 131 1.85 -16.12 11.60
N GLU A 132 2.03 -17.05 10.66
CA GLU A 132 3.05 -16.97 9.61
C GLU A 132 2.43 -16.40 8.32
N VAL A 133 3.16 -15.50 7.66
CA VAL A 133 2.73 -14.87 6.39
C VAL A 133 3.85 -14.90 5.36
N LEU A 134 3.48 -15.15 4.09
CA LEU A 134 4.43 -15.08 2.97
C LEU A 134 4.99 -13.66 2.79
N GLY A 135 4.14 -12.65 2.99
CA GLY A 135 4.52 -11.24 2.88
C GLY A 135 3.78 -10.40 3.91
N CYS A 136 4.38 -9.27 4.28
CA CYS A 136 3.76 -8.28 5.16
C CYS A 136 3.70 -6.91 4.48
N PRO A 137 2.91 -5.96 5.02
CA PRO A 137 2.80 -4.61 4.47
C PRO A 137 4.13 -3.84 4.36
N TRP A 138 5.14 -4.18 5.17
CA TRP A 138 6.48 -3.57 5.14
C TRP A 138 7.50 -4.31 4.26
N CYS A 139 7.13 -5.34 3.50
CA CYS A 139 8.05 -5.98 2.54
C CYS A 139 8.65 -4.95 1.56
N TRP A 140 7.90 -3.92 1.19
CA TRP A 140 8.41 -2.83 0.36
C TRP A 140 9.42 -1.95 1.09
N ASN A 141 9.29 -1.77 2.41
CA ASN A 141 10.28 -1.07 3.22
C ASN A 141 11.59 -1.86 3.28
N ARG A 142 11.52 -3.19 3.43
CA ARG A 142 12.72 -4.06 3.33
C ARG A 142 13.48 -3.78 2.03
N THR A 143 12.80 -3.89 0.88
CA THR A 143 13.44 -3.72 -0.43
C THR A 143 14.00 -2.30 -0.63
N ALA A 144 13.34 -1.30 -0.04
CA ALA A 144 13.76 0.09 -0.11
C ALA A 144 14.75 0.51 1.01
N ASP A 145 15.23 -0.43 1.81
CA ASP A 145 16.03 -0.17 3.01
C ASP A 145 15.42 0.95 3.88
N LYS A 146 14.18 0.74 4.31
CA LYS A 146 13.43 1.61 5.22
C LYS A 146 13.09 0.89 6.52
N PRO A 147 12.85 1.62 7.61
CA PRO A 147 12.47 1.03 8.90
C PRO A 147 11.24 0.13 8.84
N ILE A 148 11.26 -0.94 9.64
CA ILE A 148 10.14 -1.85 9.90
C ILE A 148 9.88 -1.87 11.41
N PRO A 149 8.67 -1.47 11.88
CA PRO A 149 8.36 -1.45 13.30
C PRO A 149 8.30 -2.88 13.85
N ARG A 150 8.97 -3.13 14.99
CA ARG A 150 9.09 -4.48 15.57
C ARG A 150 8.19 -4.69 16.78
N PRO A 151 7.49 -5.83 16.87
CA PRO A 151 6.66 -6.17 18.03
C PRO A 151 7.49 -6.68 19.22
N CYS A 152 8.70 -7.18 18.97
CA CYS A 152 9.57 -7.76 19.99
C CYS A 152 11.05 -7.51 19.69
N SER A 153 11.89 -7.71 20.71
CA SER A 153 13.35 -7.70 20.56
C SER A 153 13.83 -8.95 19.79
N VAL A 154 14.75 -8.76 18.86
CA VAL A 154 15.38 -9.80 18.03
C VAL A 154 16.83 -10.04 18.47
N ARG A 155 17.41 -11.18 18.11
CA ARG A 155 18.84 -11.48 18.35
C ARG A 155 19.70 -11.07 17.17
N CYS A 156 20.90 -10.58 17.45
CA CYS A 156 21.89 -10.27 16.41
C CYS A 156 22.25 -11.51 15.58
N SER A 157 22.42 -12.67 16.21
CA SER A 157 22.70 -13.95 15.54
C SER A 157 21.71 -14.31 14.44
N ASP A 158 20.48 -13.84 14.57
CA ASP A 158 19.35 -14.19 13.72
C ASP A 158 19.22 -13.22 12.53
N CYS A 159 20.04 -12.17 12.50
CA CYS A 159 20.01 -11.11 11.50
C CYS A 159 21.07 -11.35 10.41
N ILE A 160 20.71 -11.14 9.13
CA ILE A 160 21.68 -11.19 8.02
C ILE A 160 22.76 -10.11 8.10
N HIS A 161 22.53 -9.05 8.88
CA HIS A 161 23.43 -7.92 9.01
C HIS A 161 24.47 -8.09 10.11
N PHE A 162 24.40 -9.18 10.88
CA PHE A 162 25.39 -9.46 11.92
C PHE A 162 26.64 -10.09 11.31
N GLU A 163 27.74 -9.36 11.39
CA GLU A 163 29.06 -9.75 10.89
C GLU A 163 29.95 -10.11 12.07
N ARG A 164 30.26 -11.40 12.23
CA ARG A 164 31.18 -11.86 13.28
C ARG A 164 32.60 -11.34 13.00
N ILE A 165 33.29 -10.92 14.05
CA ILE A 165 34.73 -10.62 14.01
C ILE A 165 35.55 -11.88 14.33
N ASP A 166 36.85 -11.75 14.59
CA ASP A 166 37.72 -12.85 15.05
C ASP A 166 37.39 -13.27 16.51
N HIS A 167 36.13 -13.61 16.74
CA HIS A 167 35.59 -14.09 18.00
C HIS A 167 34.30 -14.88 17.73
N PRO A 168 34.09 -16.04 18.39
CA PRO A 168 32.97 -16.93 18.08
C PRO A 168 31.60 -16.33 18.34
N HIS A 169 31.46 -15.32 19.20
CA HIS A 169 30.17 -14.73 19.62
C HIS A 169 30.05 -13.23 19.43
N LEU A 170 31.12 -12.55 18.99
CA LEU A 170 31.15 -11.09 18.94
C LEU A 170 31.16 -10.66 17.47
N GLY A 171 30.49 -9.55 17.18
CA GLY A 171 30.41 -9.02 15.83
C GLY A 171 29.90 -7.59 15.81
N HIS A 172 29.60 -7.12 14.60
CA HIS A 172 29.04 -5.80 14.34
C HIS A 172 27.81 -5.92 13.44
N CYS A 173 26.99 -4.89 13.44
CA CYS A 173 25.86 -4.70 12.54
C CYS A 173 26.33 -3.92 11.32
N ALA A 174 26.26 -4.55 10.14
CA ALA A 174 26.56 -3.92 8.86
C ALA A 174 25.66 -2.71 8.52
N LYS A 175 24.55 -2.52 9.26
CA LYS A 175 23.64 -1.37 9.13
C LYS A 175 23.97 -0.21 10.07
N GLY A 176 24.98 -0.36 10.94
CA GLY A 176 25.39 0.68 11.88
C GLY A 176 24.35 0.98 12.97
N GLU A 177 23.57 -0.03 13.36
CA GLU A 177 22.73 0.07 14.56
C GLU A 177 23.61 0.37 15.79
N PRO A 178 23.09 1.01 16.86
CA PRO A 178 23.89 1.32 18.04
C PRO A 178 24.53 0.08 18.68
N GLU A 179 25.84 0.15 18.95
CA GLU A 179 26.62 -0.94 19.54
C GLU A 179 27.45 -0.46 20.72
N ALA A 180 27.81 -1.40 21.61
CA ALA A 180 28.83 -1.15 22.61
C ALA A 180 30.21 -0.99 21.95
N ILE A 181 31.17 -0.42 22.69
CA ILE A 181 32.56 -0.22 22.22
C ILE A 181 33.19 -1.55 21.76
N SER A 182 32.81 -2.66 22.39
CA SER A 182 33.26 -4.01 22.06
C SER A 182 32.50 -4.68 20.91
N GLY A 183 31.50 -4.03 20.31
CA GLY A 183 30.56 -4.65 19.36
C GLY A 183 29.35 -5.30 20.04
N LEU A 184 28.63 -6.11 19.27
CA LEU A 184 27.41 -6.83 19.65
C LEU A 184 27.69 -8.31 19.90
N TRP A 185 27.15 -8.85 20.99
CA TRP A 185 27.09 -10.30 21.16
C TRP A 185 26.01 -10.89 20.26
N ASP A 186 26.24 -12.08 19.75
CA ASP A 186 25.28 -12.80 18.92
C ASP A 186 23.95 -13.06 19.65
N THR A 187 24.00 -13.23 20.98
CA THR A 187 22.82 -13.36 21.85
C THR A 187 22.15 -12.05 22.25
N ASP A 188 22.74 -10.88 21.96
CA ASP A 188 22.16 -9.59 22.37
C ASP A 188 20.77 -9.41 21.77
N ARG A 189 19.85 -8.91 22.59
CA ARG A 189 18.46 -8.67 22.21
C ARG A 189 18.15 -7.19 22.23
N HIS A 190 17.66 -6.66 21.12
CA HIS A 190 17.20 -5.28 21.04
C HIS A 190 16.11 -5.13 19.98
N TYR A 191 15.40 -4.00 20.03
CA TYR A 191 14.48 -3.61 18.96
C TYR A 191 15.31 -3.07 17.79
N CYS A 192 15.33 -3.80 16.68
CA CYS A 192 16.09 -3.42 15.49
C CYS A 192 15.13 -3.24 14.31
N GLU A 193 14.92 -1.99 13.88
CA GLU A 193 14.05 -1.68 12.75
C GLU A 193 14.64 -2.14 11.40
N ARG A 194 15.96 -2.44 11.39
CA ARG A 194 16.72 -2.94 10.24
C ARG A 194 16.90 -4.46 10.22
N PHE A 195 16.37 -5.18 11.20
CA PHE A 195 16.50 -6.63 11.29
C PHE A 195 16.01 -7.32 10.01
N LEU A 196 16.73 -8.33 9.53
CA LEU A 196 16.23 -9.22 8.48
C LEU A 196 16.65 -10.67 8.79
N PRO A 197 15.72 -11.63 8.68
CA PRO A 197 15.97 -13.00 9.11
C PRO A 197 17.08 -13.66 8.31
N SER A 198 18.02 -14.30 9.01
CA SER A 198 19.09 -15.08 8.39
C SER A 198 18.54 -16.38 7.79
N PRO A 199 18.94 -16.77 6.56
CA PRO A 199 18.49 -18.00 5.92
C PRO A 199 18.73 -19.26 6.75
N GLN A 200 19.71 -19.25 7.66
CA GLN A 200 20.06 -20.39 8.50
C GLN A 200 18.94 -20.79 9.49
N GLN A 201 17.97 -19.92 9.77
CA GLN A 201 16.84 -20.24 10.65
C GLN A 201 15.64 -20.89 9.94
N ALA A 202 15.48 -20.74 8.61
CA ALA A 202 14.31 -21.25 7.90
C ALA A 202 14.24 -22.80 7.87
N ASN A 203 15.33 -23.49 8.21
CA ASN A 203 15.45 -24.95 8.15
C ASN A 203 15.35 -25.65 9.51
N ASN A 204 15.08 -24.92 10.61
CA ASN A 204 15.08 -25.48 11.96
C ASN A 204 13.71 -25.42 12.68
N ASN A 205 12.61 -25.23 11.94
CA ASN A 205 11.24 -25.35 12.47
C ASN A 205 10.50 -26.54 11.86
#